data_AF-A0AA88PZ69-F1
#
_entry.id   AF-A0AA88PZ69-F1
#
_cell.length_a   1.000
_cell.length_b   1.000
_cell.length_c   1.000
_cell.angle_alpha   90.00
_cell.angle_beta   90.00
_cell.angle_gamma   90.00
#
_symmetry.space_group_name_H-M   'P 1'
#
loop_
_entity.id
_entity.type
_entity.pdbx_description
1 polymer ?
#
loop_
_entity_poly.entity_id
_entity_poly.type
_entity_poly.pdbx_seq_one_letter_code
_entity_poly.pdbx_strand_id
1 'polypeptide(L)'
;MAFNDIHIDTVKRKIDEVKRFLSISLSISNAHTVDFYTRDVWSTFMCLSPEEVLSAISSTQDHMGAIEDKENTTFGFCNVSKKLVDISALLRAAKGHCIPGLGVCMQLEDLVQNLRLLTGDSIVGKSSDEFVVPDEFMNCKKAHEVQAMSEVVACLAKYCRVKQVIDVGSGKGYLCSYLSMRFNLQVFGIDSSSTNTHGAQERNRKLKKFSKAYQKPNKATRKHPLDTEDGSKQHNINFKNRDGNENFNTKEKESFGGQADTSALSKQVTHDLSVSDNAAECPLDLNDSDSGSSFFSMLSLDVIEDISPRIHPSQLSLEEREKRKRENLERKAREGRGNYSDDSLFSPLTSYVTAETELKTLITELEDAVLVGLHTCGDLAPSTLRMFWAKQELRAVCSVGCCYHLLSEEFDQDRQGCVDGVCGFPMSQYLKAQASFCGRNARMSACLALERVSAGGGLPMESLFYRAVLHVILRDHYDSFKSEKRVGNVYSKASSFVDYVRRALRKLDLDDTKLSDSDIQSYHERYSPRMNEMVAFNMLKVILAPCIEGLILLDRLCYLKEQDNVSHSALVQLFDPVQSPRCYAVVGIKESTV
;
A
#
# COMPACT_ATOMS: atom_id res chain seq x y z
N MET A 1 4.27 1.57 33.87
CA MET A 1 4.81 1.51 32.49
C MET A 1 3.67 1.91 31.58
N ALA A 2 3.90 2.77 30.59
CA ALA A 2 2.82 3.46 29.87
C ALA A 2 2.38 2.80 28.57
N PHE A 3 3.22 1.95 27.98
CA PHE A 3 2.83 1.02 26.92
C PHE A 3 2.65 -0.37 27.51
N ASN A 4 1.60 -1.09 27.10
CA ASN A 4 1.37 -2.48 27.48
C ASN A 4 2.18 -3.39 26.55
N ASP A 5 3.50 -3.37 26.68
CA ASP A 5 4.43 -3.95 25.72
C ASP A 5 4.38 -5.47 25.66
N ILE A 6 4.31 -6.01 24.43
CA ILE A 6 4.38 -7.44 24.19
C ILE A 6 5.82 -7.91 24.43
N HIS A 7 6.03 -8.76 25.44
CA HIS A 7 7.35 -9.32 25.75
C HIS A 7 7.93 -10.11 24.56
N ILE A 8 9.26 -10.05 24.38
CA ILE A 8 9.95 -10.68 23.25
C ILE A 8 9.62 -12.17 23.11
N ASP A 9 9.50 -12.92 24.21
CA ASP A 9 9.22 -14.36 24.15
C ASP A 9 7.78 -14.68 23.73
N THR A 10 6.85 -13.76 23.92
CA THR A 10 5.51 -13.85 23.31
C THR A 10 5.60 -13.66 21.80
N VAL A 11 6.44 -12.74 21.31
CA VAL A 11 6.70 -12.55 19.86
C VAL A 11 7.37 -13.80 19.26
N LYS A 12 8.39 -14.37 19.93
CA LYS A 12 9.04 -15.63 19.54
C LYS A 12 8.05 -16.79 19.43
N ARG A 13 7.24 -17.02 20.48
CA ARG A 13 6.19 -18.05 20.44
C ARG A 13 5.19 -17.82 19.29
N LYS A 14 4.80 -16.57 19.04
CA LYS A 14 3.89 -16.21 17.93
C LYS A 14 4.53 -16.44 16.56
N ILE A 15 5.84 -16.20 16.42
CA ILE A 15 6.63 -16.61 15.25
C ILE A 15 6.56 -18.13 15.06
N ASP A 16 6.77 -18.92 16.11
CA ASP A 16 6.79 -20.39 16.01
C ASP A 16 5.38 -20.96 15.69
N GLU A 17 4.33 -20.36 16.25
CA GLU A 17 2.93 -20.65 15.87
C GLU A 17 2.72 -20.45 14.36
N VAL A 18 3.11 -19.29 13.81
CA VAL A 18 2.98 -18.97 12.37
C VAL A 18 3.87 -19.86 11.50
N LYS A 19 5.12 -20.12 11.92
CA LYS A 19 6.02 -21.03 11.20
C LYS A 19 5.49 -22.46 11.16
N ARG A 20 4.88 -22.95 12.24
CA ARG A 20 4.23 -24.28 12.25
C ARG A 20 3.10 -24.35 11.23
N PHE A 21 2.28 -23.32 11.12
CA PHE A 21 1.24 -23.22 10.08
C PHE A 21 1.82 -23.18 8.66
N LEU A 22 2.75 -22.26 8.40
CA LEU A 22 3.36 -22.08 7.09
C LEU A 22 4.20 -23.29 6.65
N SER A 23 4.77 -24.08 7.56
CA SER A 23 5.53 -25.30 7.22
C SER A 23 4.76 -26.33 6.40
N ILE A 24 3.42 -26.26 6.40
CA ILE A 24 2.54 -27.14 5.62
C ILE A 24 1.91 -26.38 4.44
N SER A 25 1.56 -25.10 4.60
CA SER A 25 0.78 -24.35 3.60
C SER A 25 1.62 -23.49 2.63
N LEU A 26 2.88 -23.17 2.95
CA LEU A 26 3.72 -22.25 2.18
C LEU A 26 4.01 -22.72 0.74
N SER A 27 3.93 -24.02 0.47
CA SER A 27 4.06 -24.60 -0.87
C SER A 27 2.96 -24.15 -1.83
N ILE A 28 1.73 -23.93 -1.35
CA ILE A 28 0.61 -23.39 -2.15
C ILE A 28 0.92 -21.96 -2.57
N SER A 29 1.39 -21.12 -1.64
CA SER A 29 1.77 -19.74 -1.92
C SER A 29 2.98 -19.62 -2.85
N ASN A 30 3.95 -20.53 -2.73
CA ASN A 30 5.13 -20.56 -3.60
C ASN A 30 4.91 -21.19 -4.98
N ALA A 31 3.90 -22.04 -5.17
CA ALA A 31 3.56 -22.58 -6.49
C ALA A 31 3.19 -21.44 -7.46
N HIS A 32 3.82 -21.45 -8.63
CA HIS A 32 3.72 -20.36 -9.60
C HIS A 32 2.45 -20.49 -10.45
N THR A 33 1.61 -19.46 -10.51
CA THR A 33 0.28 -19.56 -11.15
C THR A 33 0.36 -19.80 -12.67
N VAL A 34 1.47 -19.45 -13.33
CA VAL A 34 1.67 -19.76 -14.76
C VAL A 34 2.01 -21.25 -14.99
N ASP A 35 2.45 -21.96 -13.94
CA ASP A 35 2.78 -23.39 -13.98
C ASP A 35 1.56 -24.28 -13.67
N PHE A 36 0.39 -23.67 -13.47
CA PHE A 36 -0.81 -24.33 -12.93
C PHE A 36 -1.23 -25.57 -13.72
N TYR A 37 -1.37 -25.44 -15.04
CA TYR A 37 -1.69 -26.56 -15.94
C TYR A 37 -0.48 -27.39 -16.35
N THR A 38 0.73 -26.81 -16.40
CA THR A 38 1.93 -27.55 -16.84
C THR A 38 2.49 -28.50 -15.78
N ARG A 39 2.19 -28.28 -14.49
CA ARG A 39 2.56 -29.15 -13.36
C ARG A 39 1.37 -29.79 -12.63
N ASP A 40 0.15 -29.65 -13.15
CA ASP A 40 -1.10 -30.11 -12.52
C ASP A 40 -1.22 -29.72 -11.03
N VAL A 41 -1.10 -28.41 -10.79
CA VAL A 41 -0.97 -27.81 -9.44
C VAL A 41 -2.21 -28.06 -8.57
N TRP A 42 -3.40 -28.14 -9.16
CA TRP A 42 -4.63 -28.50 -8.43
C TRP A 42 -4.51 -29.87 -7.77
N SER A 43 -4.36 -30.92 -8.58
CA SER A 43 -4.23 -32.31 -8.14
C SER A 43 -3.03 -32.54 -7.23
N THR A 44 -1.99 -31.72 -7.33
CA THR A 44 -0.81 -31.76 -6.45
C THR A 44 -1.18 -31.44 -4.99
N PHE A 45 -1.97 -30.39 -4.75
CA PHE A 45 -2.26 -29.90 -3.39
C PHE A 45 -3.66 -30.23 -2.86
N MET A 46 -4.63 -30.52 -3.71
CA MET A 46 -6.05 -30.61 -3.34
C MET A 46 -6.57 -32.06 -3.34
N CYS A 47 -7.47 -32.34 -2.38
CA CYS A 47 -8.38 -33.50 -2.40
C CYS A 47 -9.86 -33.09 -2.43
N LEU A 48 -10.14 -31.78 -2.54
CA LEU A 48 -11.48 -31.18 -2.60
C LEU A 48 -11.84 -30.77 -4.04
N SER A 49 -13.13 -30.54 -4.29
CA SER A 49 -13.62 -29.86 -5.49
C SER A 49 -13.35 -28.34 -5.41
N PRO A 50 -13.17 -27.64 -6.54
CA PRO A 50 -13.03 -26.19 -6.53
C PRO A 50 -14.31 -25.47 -6.11
N GLU A 51 -15.49 -26.06 -6.35
CA GLU A 51 -16.78 -25.57 -5.88
C GLU A 51 -16.89 -25.63 -4.35
N GLU A 52 -16.42 -26.71 -3.72
CA GLU A 52 -16.35 -26.82 -2.25
C GLU A 52 -15.45 -25.72 -1.66
N VAL A 53 -14.29 -25.50 -2.27
CA VAL A 53 -13.35 -24.45 -1.85
C VAL A 53 -13.94 -23.05 -2.04
N LEU A 54 -14.50 -22.74 -3.21
CA LEU A 54 -15.08 -21.43 -3.49
C LEU A 54 -16.33 -21.15 -2.62
N SER A 55 -17.21 -22.13 -2.45
CA SER A 55 -18.39 -22.02 -1.59
C SER A 55 -18.01 -21.75 -0.13
N ALA A 56 -17.04 -22.50 0.42
CA ALA A 56 -16.54 -22.27 1.77
C ALA A 56 -15.99 -20.83 1.93
N ILE A 57 -15.17 -20.36 0.98
CA ILE A 57 -14.56 -19.03 1.02
C ILE A 57 -15.63 -17.93 0.96
N SER A 58 -16.63 -18.05 0.08
CA SER A 58 -17.75 -17.11 0.02
C SER A 58 -18.64 -17.13 1.28
N SER A 59 -18.71 -18.26 1.99
CA SER A 59 -19.53 -18.40 3.22
C SER A 59 -18.90 -17.83 4.50
N THR A 60 -17.64 -17.38 4.46
CA THR A 60 -16.80 -17.18 5.68
C THR A 60 -17.16 -15.95 6.56
N GLN A 61 -18.38 -15.42 6.50
CA GLN A 61 -18.76 -14.28 7.35
C GLN A 61 -19.05 -14.66 8.82
N ASP A 62 -19.77 -15.77 9.10
CA ASP A 62 -20.31 -16.03 10.46
C ASP A 62 -19.92 -17.37 11.13
N HIS A 63 -19.25 -18.31 10.45
CA HIS A 63 -19.09 -19.66 11.00
C HIS A 63 -17.96 -19.86 12.02
N MET A 64 -18.24 -19.47 13.28
CA MET A 64 -17.57 -19.99 14.48
C MET A 64 -17.99 -21.44 14.79
N GLY A 65 -17.72 -22.36 13.87
CA GLY A 65 -17.98 -23.79 14.05
C GLY A 65 -17.05 -24.44 15.09
N ALA A 66 -17.57 -25.42 15.83
CA ALA A 66 -16.82 -26.18 16.84
C ALA A 66 -15.69 -27.01 16.22
N ILE A 67 -14.75 -27.45 17.06
CA ILE A 67 -13.60 -28.26 16.64
C ILE A 67 -14.00 -29.74 16.56
N GLU A 68 -14.26 -30.22 15.34
CA GLU A 68 -14.05 -31.62 14.99
C GLU A 68 -12.64 -31.77 14.40
N ASP A 69 -11.65 -32.04 15.26
CA ASP A 69 -10.30 -32.42 14.82
C ASP A 69 -10.36 -33.86 14.28
N LYS A 70 -10.62 -33.98 12.97
CA LYS A 70 -10.59 -35.25 12.24
C LYS A 70 -9.20 -35.89 12.40
N GLU A 71 -9.17 -37.13 12.88
CA GLU A 71 -7.94 -37.88 13.09
C GLU A 71 -7.04 -37.86 11.85
N ASN A 72 -5.72 -37.77 12.08
CA ASN A 72 -4.70 -37.70 11.02
C ASN A 72 -4.75 -36.45 10.11
N THR A 73 -5.41 -35.36 10.53
CA THR A 73 -5.29 -34.05 9.87
C THR A 73 -4.46 -33.04 10.69
N THR A 74 -4.02 -31.96 10.05
CA THR A 74 -3.41 -30.78 10.70
C THR A 74 -3.70 -29.54 9.86
N PHE A 75 -4.37 -28.54 10.43
CA PHE A 75 -4.84 -27.33 9.72
C PHE A 75 -5.67 -27.62 8.44
N GLY A 76 -6.38 -28.76 8.41
CA GLY A 76 -7.14 -29.23 7.26
C GLY A 76 -6.35 -29.99 6.20
N PHE A 77 -5.03 -30.14 6.35
CA PHE A 77 -4.21 -31.01 5.49
C PHE A 77 -4.15 -32.43 6.06
N CYS A 78 -4.16 -33.45 5.19
CA CYS A 78 -3.91 -34.83 5.59
C CYS A 78 -2.43 -35.03 5.96
N ASN A 79 -2.16 -35.63 7.13
CA ASN A 79 -0.80 -35.81 7.64
C ASN A 79 0.06 -36.71 6.76
N VAL A 80 -0.54 -37.63 6.01
CA VAL A 80 0.15 -38.55 5.08
C VAL A 80 0.36 -37.94 3.71
N SER A 81 -0.73 -37.54 3.01
CA SER A 81 -0.64 -37.06 1.63
C SER A 81 -0.21 -35.60 1.48
N LYS A 82 -0.23 -34.82 2.58
CA LYS A 82 -0.05 -33.36 2.62
C LYS A 82 -1.04 -32.55 1.76
N LYS A 83 -2.09 -33.17 1.25
CA LYS A 83 -3.16 -32.51 0.49
C LYS A 83 -4.22 -31.91 1.41
N LEU A 84 -4.83 -30.81 0.97
CA LEU A 84 -5.95 -30.17 1.64
C LEU A 84 -7.20 -31.05 1.53
N VAL A 85 -7.77 -31.43 2.68
CA VAL A 85 -8.97 -32.27 2.84
C VAL A 85 -10.08 -31.59 3.66
N ASP A 86 -9.80 -30.43 4.26
CA ASP A 86 -10.80 -29.63 5.01
C ASP A 86 -10.50 -28.13 4.86
N ILE A 87 -11.27 -27.45 4.00
CA ILE A 87 -11.13 -26.02 3.73
C ILE A 87 -11.53 -25.16 4.94
N SER A 88 -12.53 -25.58 5.72
CA SER A 88 -13.01 -24.87 6.91
C SER A 88 -11.99 -24.88 8.05
N ALA A 89 -11.21 -25.95 8.19
CA ALA A 89 -10.05 -26.01 9.08
C ALA A 89 -8.91 -25.11 8.61
N LEU A 90 -8.63 -25.05 7.29
CA LEU A 90 -7.63 -24.13 6.73
C LEU A 90 -8.02 -22.65 6.92
N LEU A 91 -9.29 -22.30 6.67
CA LEU A 91 -9.81 -20.93 6.87
C LEU A 91 -9.68 -20.48 8.33
N ARG A 92 -10.10 -21.33 9.29
CA ARG A 92 -9.90 -21.07 10.73
C ARG A 92 -8.42 -20.95 11.10
N ALA A 93 -7.56 -21.82 10.55
CA ALA A 93 -6.13 -21.77 10.79
C ALA A 93 -5.51 -20.47 10.26
N ALA A 94 -5.78 -20.08 9.01
CA ALA A 94 -5.27 -18.84 8.44
C ALA A 94 -5.74 -17.59 9.22
N LYS A 95 -7.01 -17.56 9.63
CA LYS A 95 -7.56 -16.48 10.49
C LYS A 95 -6.90 -16.43 11.88
N GLY A 96 -6.44 -17.56 12.41
CA GLY A 96 -5.72 -17.62 13.70
C GLY A 96 -4.23 -17.27 13.63
N HIS A 97 -3.60 -17.38 12.44
CA HIS A 97 -2.16 -17.17 12.25
C HIS A 97 -1.82 -15.88 11.46
N CYS A 98 -2.81 -15.03 11.16
CA CYS A 98 -2.60 -13.67 10.68
C CYS A 98 -2.49 -12.67 11.85
N ILE A 99 -1.93 -11.47 11.61
CA ILE A 99 -1.63 -10.47 12.65
C ILE A 99 -2.82 -10.17 13.61
N PRO A 100 -4.08 -10.00 13.15
CA PRO A 100 -5.22 -9.82 14.03
C PRO A 100 -5.51 -11.04 14.92
N GLY A 101 -5.54 -12.25 14.34
CA GLY A 101 -5.82 -13.49 15.10
C GLY A 101 -4.72 -13.89 16.09
N LEU A 102 -3.49 -13.43 15.84
CA LEU A 102 -2.35 -13.62 16.73
C LEU A 102 -2.42 -12.76 18.00
N GLY A 103 -3.19 -11.66 17.99
CA GLY A 103 -3.29 -10.72 19.12
C GLY A 103 -2.01 -9.90 19.36
N VAL A 104 -1.24 -9.62 18.30
CA VAL A 104 0.08 -8.95 18.39
C VAL A 104 0.09 -7.50 17.89
N CYS A 105 -1.05 -6.99 17.46
CA CYS A 105 -1.22 -5.64 16.92
C CYS A 105 -1.76 -4.69 18.00
N MET A 106 -1.26 -3.46 18.02
CA MET A 106 -1.84 -2.34 18.77
C MET A 106 -2.75 -1.55 17.84
N GLN A 107 -3.88 -1.05 18.36
CA GLN A 107 -4.76 -0.17 17.59
C GLN A 107 -4.14 1.23 17.44
N LEU A 108 -4.48 1.92 16.37
CA LEU A 108 -3.98 3.28 16.08
C LEU A 108 -4.37 4.25 17.21
N GLU A 109 -5.60 4.14 17.70
CA GLU A 109 -6.17 4.93 18.77
C GLU A 109 -5.40 4.74 20.08
N ASP A 110 -5.05 3.49 20.41
CA ASP A 110 -4.28 3.15 21.62
C ASP A 110 -2.87 3.75 21.58
N LEU A 111 -2.16 3.63 20.45
CA LEU A 111 -0.83 4.22 20.31
C LEU A 111 -0.89 5.74 20.47
N VAL A 112 -1.80 6.38 19.74
CA VAL A 112 -1.95 7.85 19.75
C VAL A 112 -2.38 8.36 21.13
N GLN A 113 -3.27 7.65 21.82
CA GLN A 113 -3.69 8.02 23.17
C GLN A 113 -2.56 7.84 24.20
N ASN A 114 -1.82 6.74 24.15
CA ASN A 114 -0.67 6.51 25.05
C ASN A 114 0.43 7.56 24.84
N LEU A 115 0.75 7.92 23.59
CA LEU A 115 1.70 9.00 23.27
C LEU A 115 1.21 10.37 23.81
N ARG A 116 -0.07 10.72 23.61
CA ARG A 116 -0.64 11.98 24.10
C ARG A 116 -0.59 12.08 25.63
N LEU A 117 -1.02 11.03 26.34
CA LEU A 117 -0.94 10.94 27.81
C LEU A 117 0.50 11.14 28.31
N LEU A 118 1.48 10.51 27.66
CA LEU A 118 2.90 10.66 27.99
C LEU A 118 3.46 12.06 27.72
N THR A 119 2.94 12.77 26.73
CA THR A 119 3.31 14.19 26.47
C THR A 119 2.63 15.19 27.40
N GLY A 120 1.68 14.76 28.24
CA GLY A 120 0.89 15.66 29.11
C GLY A 120 -0.21 16.42 28.37
N ASP A 121 -0.61 15.98 27.17
CA ASP A 121 -1.75 16.56 26.46
C ASP A 121 -3.06 16.15 27.11
N SER A 122 -3.75 17.12 27.72
CA SER A 122 -5.14 16.96 28.16
C SER A 122 -6.05 16.58 26.99
N ILE A 123 -7.00 15.66 27.22
CA ILE A 123 -7.98 15.21 26.23
C ILE A 123 -9.01 16.32 25.97
N VAL A 124 -8.64 17.34 25.20
CA VAL A 124 -9.44 18.56 24.96
C VAL A 124 -9.53 18.88 23.48
N GLY A 125 -10.60 18.39 22.86
CA GLY A 125 -11.14 18.88 21.58
C GLY A 125 -10.36 18.52 20.32
N LYS A 126 -11.11 18.23 19.25
CA LYS A 126 -10.63 18.58 17.90
C LYS A 126 -10.63 20.11 17.85
N SER A 127 -9.46 20.76 17.76
CA SER A 127 -9.45 22.20 17.46
C SER A 127 -10.06 22.40 16.08
N SER A 128 -11.11 23.21 16.00
CA SER A 128 -11.73 23.62 14.73
C SER A 128 -10.89 24.71 14.08
N ASP A 129 -9.61 24.42 13.86
CA ASP A 129 -8.71 25.23 13.05
C ASP A 129 -9.05 25.01 11.56
N GLU A 130 -9.72 25.99 10.96
CA GLU A 130 -10.09 25.99 9.53
C GLU A 130 -8.86 26.12 8.62
N PHE A 131 -8.07 25.04 8.49
CA PHE A 131 -6.83 25.05 7.70
C PHE A 131 -6.77 23.96 6.63
N VAL A 132 -6.97 24.42 5.39
CA VAL A 132 -6.55 23.83 4.09
C VAL A 132 -6.54 22.30 4.06
N VAL A 133 -7.69 21.70 3.74
CA VAL A 133 -7.82 20.26 3.47
C VAL A 133 -7.00 19.90 2.22
N PRO A 134 -5.98 19.01 2.30
CA PRO A 134 -5.13 18.70 1.15
C PRO A 134 -5.74 17.73 0.11
N ASP A 135 -7.02 17.35 0.26
CA ASP A 135 -7.72 16.36 -0.58
C ASP A 135 -7.79 16.74 -2.05
N GLU A 136 -7.88 18.04 -2.39
CA GLU A 136 -7.89 18.51 -3.80
C GLU A 136 -6.65 18.10 -4.61
N PHE A 137 -5.60 17.58 -3.95
CA PHE A 137 -4.35 17.15 -4.57
C PHE A 137 -4.04 15.65 -4.41
N MET A 138 -4.96 14.85 -3.85
CA MET A 138 -4.78 13.42 -3.57
C MET A 138 -6.02 12.59 -3.95
N ASN A 139 -5.85 11.29 -4.18
CA ASN A 139 -6.99 10.37 -4.18
C ASN A 139 -7.27 9.91 -2.73
N CYS A 140 -8.50 9.45 -2.46
CA CYS A 140 -8.97 9.14 -1.10
C CYS A 140 -8.03 8.18 -0.35
N LYS A 141 -7.55 7.14 -1.05
CA LYS A 141 -6.53 6.20 -0.54
C LYS A 141 -5.24 6.91 -0.10
N LYS A 142 -4.70 7.84 -0.89
CA LYS A 142 -3.47 8.57 -0.54
C LYS A 142 -3.72 9.58 0.58
N ALA A 143 -4.89 10.22 0.63
CA ALA A 143 -5.29 11.10 1.72
C ALA A 143 -5.37 10.33 3.05
N HIS A 144 -6.11 9.21 3.08
CA HIS A 144 -6.21 8.31 4.23
C HIS A 144 -4.84 7.86 4.75
N GLU A 145 -3.97 7.36 3.85
CA GLU A 145 -2.62 6.93 4.20
C GLU A 145 -1.76 8.06 4.77
N VAL A 146 -1.82 9.26 4.18
CA VAL A 146 -1.03 10.42 4.59
C VAL A 146 -1.53 10.98 5.92
N GLN A 147 -2.84 11.07 6.14
CA GLN A 147 -3.39 11.56 7.40
C GLN A 147 -3.00 10.64 8.57
N ALA A 148 -3.32 9.35 8.51
CA ALA A 148 -3.06 8.41 9.61
C ALA A 148 -1.57 8.32 9.95
N MET A 149 -0.69 8.25 8.93
CA MET A 149 0.76 8.30 9.13
C MET A 149 1.22 9.62 9.76
N SER A 150 0.65 10.76 9.33
CA SER A 150 1.06 12.07 9.85
C SER A 150 0.67 12.27 11.32
N GLU A 151 -0.51 11.79 11.73
CA GLU A 151 -0.95 11.87 13.13
C GLU A 151 -0.04 11.07 14.07
N VAL A 152 0.40 9.86 13.66
CA VAL A 152 1.36 9.06 14.43
C VAL A 152 2.74 9.73 14.48
N VAL A 153 3.28 10.17 13.33
CA VAL A 153 4.59 10.82 13.28
C VAL A 153 4.64 12.11 14.10
N ALA A 154 3.56 12.91 14.09
CA ALA A 154 3.47 14.10 14.93
C ALA A 154 3.45 13.77 16.43
N CYS A 155 2.72 12.72 16.85
CA CYS A 155 2.71 12.26 18.24
C CYS A 155 4.09 11.70 18.67
N LEU A 156 4.76 10.94 17.81
CA LEU A 156 6.13 10.45 18.04
C LEU A 156 7.14 11.61 18.14
N ALA A 157 7.04 12.61 17.25
CA ALA A 157 7.93 13.76 17.27
C ALA A 157 7.77 14.57 18.57
N LYS A 158 6.52 14.82 18.99
CA LYS A 158 6.21 15.50 20.25
C LYS A 158 6.69 14.71 21.47
N TYR A 159 6.49 13.40 21.51
CA TYR A 159 6.98 12.52 22.58
C TYR A 159 8.51 12.56 22.68
N CYS A 160 9.21 12.44 21.55
CA CYS A 160 10.67 12.51 21.50
C CYS A 160 11.24 13.94 21.66
N ARG A 161 10.38 14.97 21.70
CA ARG A 161 10.73 16.40 21.73
C ARG A 161 11.55 16.88 20.51
N VAL A 162 11.41 16.20 19.37
CA VAL A 162 12.14 16.50 18.12
C VAL A 162 11.31 17.35 17.17
N LYS A 163 11.99 18.11 16.30
CA LYS A 163 11.36 18.92 15.24
C LYS A 163 11.58 18.37 13.84
N GLN A 164 12.59 17.51 13.66
CA GLN A 164 12.97 16.97 12.37
C GLN A 164 12.30 15.63 12.09
N VAL A 165 11.95 15.41 10.82
CA VAL A 165 11.47 14.13 10.30
C VAL A 165 12.25 13.78 9.04
N ILE A 166 12.66 12.52 8.89
CA ILE A 166 13.30 12.01 7.68
C ILE A 166 12.35 10.98 7.05
N ASP A 167 11.86 11.27 5.84
CA ASP A 167 10.95 10.39 5.09
C ASP A 167 11.73 9.63 4.01
N VAL A 168 12.03 8.35 4.25
CA VAL A 168 12.81 7.50 3.33
C VAL A 168 11.92 6.73 2.37
N GLY A 169 12.16 6.91 1.06
CA GLY A 169 11.23 6.48 0.02
C GLY A 169 10.04 7.44 -0.15
N SER A 170 10.23 8.72 0.20
CA SER A 170 9.21 9.78 0.15
C SER A 170 8.51 9.94 -1.21
N GLY A 171 9.10 9.42 -2.30
CA GLY A 171 8.49 9.35 -3.62
C GLY A 171 8.19 10.74 -4.17
N LYS A 172 6.94 10.94 -4.61
CA LYS A 172 6.47 12.26 -5.05
C LYS A 172 6.42 13.29 -3.89
N GLY A 173 6.66 12.92 -2.63
CA GLY A 173 6.74 13.82 -1.46
C GLY A 173 5.38 14.31 -0.94
N TYR A 174 4.41 13.40 -0.74
CA TYR A 174 3.06 13.76 -0.23
C TYR A 174 3.06 13.93 1.29
N LEU A 175 3.60 12.93 1.99
CA LEU A 175 3.73 12.92 3.45
C LEU A 175 4.55 14.10 3.96
N CYS A 176 5.70 14.38 3.32
CA CYS A 176 6.54 15.54 3.66
C CYS A 176 5.79 16.88 3.64
N SER A 177 4.98 17.13 2.60
CA SER A 177 4.19 18.36 2.53
C SER A 177 3.11 18.44 3.62
N TYR A 178 2.47 17.33 3.95
CA TYR A 178 1.42 17.30 4.98
C TYR A 178 2.01 17.53 6.38
N LEU A 179 3.07 16.80 6.74
CA LEU A 179 3.79 16.95 8.01
C LEU A 179 4.32 18.37 8.23
N SER A 180 4.93 18.95 7.20
CA SER A 180 5.38 20.35 7.21
C SER A 180 4.21 21.31 7.45
N MET A 181 3.18 21.27 6.58
CA MET A 181 2.10 22.27 6.62
C MET A 181 1.16 22.12 7.83
N ARG A 182 0.88 20.90 8.30
CA ARG A 182 -0.12 20.67 9.35
C ARG A 182 0.46 20.68 10.77
N PHE A 183 1.74 20.34 10.92
CA PHE A 183 2.41 20.17 12.23
C PHE A 183 3.67 21.03 12.40
N ASN A 184 4.06 21.81 11.39
CA ASN A 184 5.24 22.69 11.41
C ASN A 184 6.55 21.92 11.73
N LEU A 185 6.67 20.71 11.19
CA LEU A 185 7.86 19.86 11.31
C LEU A 185 8.83 20.09 10.14
N GLN A 186 10.13 20.07 10.42
CA GLN A 186 11.17 20.21 9.40
C GLN A 186 11.41 18.84 8.74
N VAL A 187 10.89 18.64 7.53
CA VAL A 187 10.93 17.32 6.87
C VAL A 187 12.00 17.24 5.77
N PHE A 188 12.79 16.18 5.81
CA PHE A 188 13.75 15.80 4.78
C PHE A 188 13.24 14.56 4.04
N GLY A 189 12.73 14.75 2.83
CA GLY A 189 12.20 13.67 2.00
C GLY A 189 13.30 13.10 1.11
N ILE A 190 13.75 11.87 1.37
CA ILE A 190 14.80 11.22 0.60
C ILE A 190 14.16 10.20 -0.36
N ASP A 191 14.57 10.24 -1.63
CA ASP A 191 14.19 9.23 -2.63
C ASP A 191 15.36 8.92 -3.58
N SER A 192 15.43 7.68 -4.08
CA SER A 192 16.50 7.26 -5.00
C SER A 192 16.27 7.66 -6.45
N SER A 193 15.03 8.00 -6.82
CA SER A 193 14.64 8.44 -8.15
C SER A 193 14.63 9.97 -8.25
N SER A 194 15.50 10.53 -9.07
CA SER A 194 15.49 11.98 -9.36
C SER A 194 14.17 12.47 -9.95
N THR A 195 13.41 11.60 -10.64
CA THR A 195 12.06 11.91 -11.13
C THR A 195 11.05 12.07 -9.99
N ASN A 196 11.17 11.26 -8.93
CA ASN A 196 10.37 11.39 -7.71
C ASN A 196 10.72 12.70 -6.99
N THR A 197 12.01 12.95 -6.75
CA THR A 197 12.51 14.18 -6.11
C THR A 197 12.09 15.45 -6.87
N HIS A 198 12.15 15.45 -8.20
CA HIS A 198 11.66 16.56 -9.02
C HIS A 198 10.14 16.75 -8.89
N GLY A 199 9.35 15.67 -8.81
CA GLY A 199 7.93 15.73 -8.51
C GLY A 199 7.63 16.33 -7.12
N ALA A 200 8.47 16.04 -6.13
CA ALA A 200 8.40 16.63 -4.78
C ALA A 200 8.76 18.13 -4.78
N GLN A 201 9.80 18.52 -5.53
CA GLN A 201 10.17 19.93 -5.75
C GLN A 201 9.03 20.70 -6.44
N GLU A 202 8.36 20.11 -7.43
CA GLU A 202 7.22 20.74 -8.10
C GLU A 202 5.98 20.84 -7.19
N ARG A 203 5.70 19.84 -6.33
CA ARG A 203 4.65 20.01 -5.32
C ARG A 203 4.98 21.15 -4.37
N ASN A 204 6.22 21.25 -3.88
CA ASN A 204 6.67 22.38 -3.07
C ASN A 204 6.44 23.71 -3.78
N ARG A 205 6.80 23.82 -5.06
CA ARG A 205 6.56 25.04 -5.86
C ARG A 205 5.07 25.39 -5.98
N LYS A 206 4.19 24.39 -6.12
CA LYS A 206 2.74 24.57 -6.18
C LYS A 206 2.14 24.97 -4.83
N LEU A 207 2.41 24.23 -3.76
CA LEU A 207 1.84 24.48 -2.43
C LEU A 207 2.23 25.86 -1.87
N LYS A 208 3.47 26.31 -2.11
CA LYS A 208 3.89 27.70 -1.80
C LYS A 208 2.99 28.74 -2.47
N LYS A 209 2.60 28.54 -3.74
CA LYS A 209 1.71 29.48 -4.46
C LYS A 209 0.31 29.50 -3.87
N PHE A 210 -0.26 28.34 -3.54
CA PHE A 210 -1.58 28.25 -2.88
C PHE A 210 -1.55 28.89 -1.49
N SER A 211 -0.55 28.57 -0.66
CA SER A 211 -0.38 29.16 0.67
C SER A 211 -0.25 30.69 0.60
N LYS A 212 0.60 31.22 -0.29
CA LYS A 212 0.79 32.68 -0.48
C LYS A 212 -0.40 33.38 -1.16
N ALA A 213 -1.34 32.63 -1.74
CA ALA A 213 -2.62 33.18 -2.20
C ALA A 213 -3.62 33.33 -1.04
N TYR A 214 -3.76 32.31 -0.18
CA TYR A 214 -4.63 32.35 0.99
C TYR A 214 -4.12 33.28 2.11
N GLN A 215 -2.81 33.46 2.24
CA GLN A 215 -2.19 34.39 3.21
C GLN A 215 -2.38 35.90 2.88
N LYS A 216 -3.34 36.26 2.02
CA LYS A 216 -3.80 37.64 1.79
C LYS A 216 -5.15 37.91 2.47
N PRO A 217 -5.21 38.17 3.79
CA PRO A 217 -6.42 38.68 4.42
C PRO A 217 -6.76 40.09 3.90
N ASN A 218 -8.05 40.43 3.90
CA ASN A 218 -8.58 41.70 3.41
C ASN A 218 -8.01 42.92 4.18
N LYS A 219 -6.93 43.53 3.67
CA LYS A 219 -6.44 44.84 4.12
C LYS A 219 -7.32 45.99 3.60
N ALA A 220 -8.61 45.96 3.96
CA ALA A 220 -9.64 46.86 3.44
C ALA A 220 -10.59 47.42 4.53
N THR A 221 -10.24 47.39 5.82
CA THR A 221 -10.89 48.23 6.84
C THR A 221 -10.08 48.35 8.13
N ARG A 222 -9.61 49.57 8.44
CA ARG A 222 -9.47 50.20 9.78
C ARG A 222 -8.48 51.37 9.74
N LYS A 223 -9.00 52.57 9.47
CA LYS A 223 -8.48 53.84 9.98
C LYS A 223 -9.68 54.76 10.29
N HIS A 224 -10.02 54.87 11.57
CA HIS A 224 -10.55 56.14 12.10
C HIS A 224 -9.34 57.06 12.35
N PRO A 225 -9.53 58.38 12.24
CA PRO A 225 -9.80 59.17 13.45
C PRO A 225 -11.23 59.74 13.53
N LEU A 226 -11.50 60.45 14.61
CA LEU A 226 -12.55 61.48 14.74
C LEU A 226 -11.88 62.86 14.45
N ASP A 227 -12.53 64.02 14.29
CA ASP A 227 -13.77 64.52 14.91
C ASP A 227 -14.48 65.60 14.06
N THR A 228 -15.74 65.89 14.46
CA THR A 228 -16.54 67.12 14.21
C THR A 228 -17.13 67.44 12.82
N GLU A 229 -18.24 68.19 12.89
CA GLU A 229 -19.19 68.65 11.85
C GLU A 229 -18.61 69.84 11.03
N ASP A 230 -19.17 70.37 9.93
CA ASP A 230 -20.56 70.52 9.41
C ASP A 230 -20.51 70.68 7.85
N GLY A 231 -21.62 70.81 7.10
CA GLY A 231 -21.52 71.37 5.73
C GLY A 231 -22.62 71.22 4.66
N SER A 232 -23.57 70.28 4.77
CA SER A 232 -24.81 70.17 3.94
C SER A 232 -24.78 69.78 2.43
N LYS A 233 -25.95 69.29 1.93
CA LYS A 233 -26.46 69.14 0.53
C LYS A 233 -25.91 67.95 -0.30
N GLN A 234 -26.69 66.87 -0.53
CA GLN A 234 -27.83 66.67 -1.49
C GLN A 234 -27.37 66.59 -2.97
N HIS A 235 -27.82 65.67 -3.85
CA HIS A 235 -28.77 64.52 -3.85
C HIS A 235 -28.36 63.59 -5.04
N ASN A 236 -28.81 62.35 -5.27
CA ASN A 236 -29.77 61.44 -4.61
C ASN A 236 -29.22 59.97 -4.68
N ILE A 237 -29.88 58.80 -4.82
CA ILE A 237 -31.24 58.31 -5.18
C ILE A 237 -31.64 57.17 -4.20
N ASN A 238 -32.93 56.78 -4.19
CA ASN A 238 -33.56 55.82 -3.27
C ASN A 238 -33.13 54.33 -3.37
N PHE A 239 -33.10 53.68 -2.21
CA PHE A 239 -33.71 52.35 -2.01
C PHE A 239 -35.09 52.51 -1.34
N LYS A 240 -35.96 51.51 -1.39
CA LYS A 240 -37.13 51.39 -0.52
C LYS A 240 -37.19 50.00 0.13
N ASN A 241 -37.34 49.99 1.45
CA ASN A 241 -37.48 48.80 2.30
C ASN A 241 -38.96 48.57 2.69
N ARG A 242 -39.14 47.59 3.58
CA ARG A 242 -40.23 47.40 4.55
C ARG A 242 -41.42 46.58 4.06
N ASP A 243 -42.13 45.85 4.91
CA ASP A 243 -41.89 45.19 6.22
C ASP A 243 -43.12 44.28 6.41
N GLY A 244 -43.06 43.20 7.21
CA GLY A 244 -44.25 42.36 7.44
C GLY A 244 -44.04 41.29 8.49
N ASN A 245 -44.60 41.51 9.68
CA ASN A 245 -44.58 40.58 10.81
C ASN A 245 -46.00 40.06 11.07
N GLU A 246 -46.16 38.74 11.29
CA GLU A 246 -47.03 38.14 12.33
C GLU A 246 -47.08 36.60 12.26
N ASN A 247 -47.44 35.98 13.39
CA ASN A 247 -47.68 34.53 13.56
C ASN A 247 -49.11 34.34 14.08
N PHE A 248 -49.83 33.26 13.67
CA PHE A 248 -50.26 32.17 14.58
C PHE A 248 -51.18 31.10 13.91
N ASN A 249 -50.83 29.83 14.15
CA ASN A 249 -51.66 28.63 14.36
C ASN A 249 -52.82 28.13 13.44
N THR A 250 -52.63 26.86 13.03
CA THR A 250 -53.58 25.71 13.06
C THR A 250 -54.85 25.66 12.20
N LYS A 251 -55.00 24.55 11.47
CA LYS A 251 -56.12 23.59 11.61
C LYS A 251 -55.84 22.23 10.96
N GLU A 252 -56.56 21.19 11.41
CA GLU A 252 -56.41 19.77 11.03
C GLU A 252 -57.48 19.30 10.03
N LYS A 253 -57.21 18.15 9.37
CA LYS A 253 -58.11 17.03 8.99
C LYS A 253 -57.31 16.01 8.14
N GLU A 254 -57.33 14.68 8.38
CA GLU A 254 -58.40 13.67 8.14
C GLU A 254 -58.93 13.67 6.69
N SER A 255 -59.11 12.58 5.93
CA SER A 255 -58.76 11.14 6.02
C SER A 255 -58.75 10.60 4.54
N PHE A 256 -58.74 9.33 4.10
CA PHE A 256 -58.94 7.93 4.57
C PHE A 256 -58.11 7.05 3.56
N GLY A 257 -57.63 5.82 3.76
CA GLY A 257 -58.25 4.56 4.22
C GLY A 257 -58.67 3.65 3.02
N GLY A 258 -58.00 2.51 2.79
CA GLY A 258 -58.36 1.55 1.72
C GLY A 258 -57.38 0.37 1.51
N GLN A 259 -57.91 -0.85 1.38
CA GLN A 259 -57.19 -2.10 1.03
C GLN A 259 -57.74 -2.67 -0.30
N ALA A 260 -56.97 -3.50 -1.03
CA ALA A 260 -57.42 -4.76 -1.65
C ALA A 260 -56.34 -5.42 -2.53
N ASP A 261 -56.39 -6.75 -2.66
CA ASP A 261 -55.60 -7.58 -3.57
C ASP A 261 -56.12 -7.57 -5.02
N THR A 262 -55.32 -8.06 -6.00
CA THR A 262 -55.64 -9.30 -6.76
C THR A 262 -54.59 -9.69 -7.84
N SER A 263 -54.67 -10.96 -8.25
CA SER A 263 -54.02 -11.65 -9.40
C SER A 263 -54.04 -10.89 -10.75
N ALA A 264 -53.21 -11.19 -11.77
CA ALA A 264 -52.99 -12.52 -12.36
C ALA A 264 -51.80 -12.64 -13.36
N LEU A 265 -51.60 -13.84 -13.91
CA LEU A 265 -50.59 -14.21 -14.93
C LEU A 265 -50.81 -13.54 -16.30
N SER A 266 -49.72 -13.27 -17.06
CA SER A 266 -49.44 -13.96 -18.35
C SER A 266 -48.15 -13.52 -19.09
N LYS A 267 -47.24 -14.49 -19.30
CA LYS A 267 -46.37 -14.75 -20.48
C LYS A 267 -45.66 -13.60 -21.26
N GLN A 268 -44.33 -13.66 -21.18
CA GLN A 268 -43.36 -13.76 -22.30
C GLN A 268 -43.09 -12.59 -23.30
N VAL A 269 -41.82 -12.14 -23.23
CA VAL A 269 -40.84 -12.05 -24.35
C VAL A 269 -40.65 -10.70 -25.11
N THR A 270 -39.35 -10.42 -25.34
CA THR A 270 -38.69 -9.42 -26.23
C THR A 270 -38.69 -7.91 -25.90
N HIS A 271 -37.46 -7.44 -25.69
CA HIS A 271 -36.83 -6.18 -26.13
C HIS A 271 -37.24 -4.79 -25.56
N ASP A 272 -36.19 -4.13 -25.08
CA ASP A 272 -35.82 -2.71 -25.24
C ASP A 272 -36.30 -1.58 -24.30
N LEU A 273 -35.35 -0.64 -24.14
CA LEU A 273 -35.48 0.79 -23.76
C LEU A 273 -35.98 1.19 -22.34
N SER A 274 -34.97 1.39 -21.47
CA SER A 274 -34.61 2.67 -20.81
C SER A 274 -35.45 3.32 -19.68
N VAL A 275 -34.77 4.26 -18.99
CA VAL A 275 -35.23 5.29 -18.03
C VAL A 275 -35.22 4.94 -16.52
N SER A 276 -34.31 5.64 -15.82
CA SER A 276 -34.21 6.03 -14.39
C SER A 276 -34.97 5.28 -13.27
N ASP A 277 -34.28 5.09 -12.14
CA ASP A 277 -34.47 6.01 -11.00
C ASP A 277 -33.20 6.16 -10.13
N ASN A 278 -33.28 7.01 -9.10
CA ASN A 278 -32.16 7.57 -8.34
C ASN A 278 -31.79 6.74 -7.10
N ALA A 279 -30.49 6.47 -6.92
CA ALA A 279 -29.87 6.14 -5.64
C ALA A 279 -28.51 6.84 -5.55
N ALA A 280 -28.17 7.40 -4.37
CA ALA A 280 -26.95 8.16 -4.18
C ALA A 280 -25.81 7.25 -3.69
N GLU A 281 -25.07 6.65 -4.63
CA GLU A 281 -23.90 5.82 -4.34
C GLU A 281 -22.59 6.50 -4.80
N CYS A 282 -21.56 6.44 -3.97
CA CYS A 282 -20.22 6.91 -4.30
C CYS A 282 -19.46 5.84 -5.12
N PRO A 283 -19.00 6.13 -6.36
CA PRO A 283 -18.26 5.14 -7.14
C PRO A 283 -16.93 4.76 -6.49
N LEU A 284 -16.75 3.47 -6.21
CA LEU A 284 -15.47 2.90 -5.78
C LEU A 284 -14.63 2.56 -7.02
N ASP A 285 -13.62 3.39 -7.31
CA ASP A 285 -12.77 3.27 -8.50
C ASP A 285 -11.95 1.95 -8.54
N LEU A 286 -12.46 0.98 -9.29
CA LEU A 286 -11.75 -0.27 -9.61
C LEU A 286 -10.78 -0.11 -10.78
N ASN A 287 -9.73 0.71 -10.61
CA ASN A 287 -8.56 0.77 -11.50
C ASN A 287 -7.31 1.36 -10.82
N ASP A 288 -6.63 0.59 -9.95
CA ASP A 288 -5.32 0.97 -9.37
C ASP A 288 -4.18 0.74 -10.38
N SER A 289 -4.23 1.47 -11.51
CA SER A 289 -3.16 1.57 -12.51
C SER A 289 -2.95 3.05 -12.88
N ASP A 290 -1.70 3.50 -13.00
CA ASP A 290 -1.32 4.93 -13.11
C ASP A 290 -1.63 5.53 -14.50
N SER A 291 -2.92 5.58 -14.86
CA SER A 291 -3.46 6.32 -16.00
C SER A 291 -4.09 7.63 -15.51
N GLY A 292 -3.28 8.69 -15.47
CA GLY A 292 -3.69 9.98 -14.92
C GLY A 292 -4.83 10.65 -15.67
N SER A 293 -5.68 11.35 -14.90
CA SER A 293 -6.62 12.43 -15.26
C SER A 293 -6.74 12.83 -16.75
N SER A 294 -7.97 12.85 -17.26
CA SER A 294 -8.36 13.40 -18.57
C SER A 294 -8.19 14.92 -18.67
N PHE A 295 -6.94 15.39 -18.62
CA PHE A 295 -6.58 16.82 -18.61
C PHE A 295 -5.28 17.14 -19.35
N PHE A 296 -4.42 16.15 -19.65
CA PHE A 296 -3.17 16.36 -20.41
C PHE A 296 -3.32 16.24 -21.93
N SER A 297 -4.55 16.11 -22.45
CA SER A 297 -4.87 16.03 -23.88
C SER A 297 -4.88 17.38 -24.62
N MET A 298 -4.35 18.45 -24.02
CA MET A 298 -4.45 19.82 -24.57
C MET A 298 -3.15 20.64 -24.53
N LEU A 299 -1.98 20.00 -24.47
CA LEU A 299 -0.68 20.62 -24.76
C LEU A 299 0.02 19.83 -25.87
N SER A 300 -0.25 20.22 -27.11
CA SER A 300 0.39 19.68 -28.31
C SER A 300 1.86 20.13 -28.43
N LEU A 301 2.62 19.36 -29.22
CA LEU A 301 3.88 19.67 -29.92
C LEU A 301 4.42 21.09 -29.68
N ASP A 302 5.61 21.27 -29.08
CA ASP A 302 6.89 21.03 -29.78
C ASP A 302 8.09 20.79 -28.82
N VAL A 303 9.28 20.65 -29.42
CA VAL A 303 10.60 20.29 -28.85
C VAL A 303 10.86 18.78 -28.76
N ILE A 304 11.47 18.26 -29.83
CA ILE A 304 12.18 16.99 -29.86
C ILE A 304 13.68 17.29 -29.63
N GLU A 305 14.26 16.74 -28.57
CA GLU A 305 15.71 16.56 -28.43
C GLU A 305 15.99 15.15 -27.85
N ASP A 306 17.09 14.53 -28.27
CA ASP A 306 17.28 13.08 -28.18
C ASP A 306 17.52 12.52 -26.76
N ILE A 307 16.81 11.43 -26.45
CA ILE A 307 16.99 10.67 -25.21
C ILE A 307 18.00 9.53 -25.44
N SER A 308 19.23 9.71 -24.96
CA SER A 308 20.22 8.63 -24.90
C SER A 308 19.75 7.47 -24.00
N PRO A 309 20.04 6.20 -24.36
CA PRO A 309 19.54 5.02 -23.65
C PRO A 309 20.10 4.90 -22.23
N ARG A 310 19.25 4.55 -21.26
CA ARG A 310 19.59 4.49 -19.83
C ARG A 310 19.96 3.07 -19.39
N ILE A 311 21.17 2.92 -18.84
CA ILE A 311 21.71 1.65 -18.30
C ILE A 311 21.32 1.47 -16.81
N HIS A 312 21.11 0.22 -16.39
CA HIS A 312 20.65 -0.15 -15.04
C HIS A 312 21.75 0.04 -13.96
N PRO A 313 21.44 0.45 -12.71
CA PRO A 313 22.47 0.75 -11.68
C PRO A 313 23.39 -0.41 -11.28
N SER A 314 22.99 -1.66 -11.54
CA SER A 314 23.82 -2.86 -11.32
C SER A 314 24.80 -3.16 -12.46
N GLN A 315 24.74 -2.44 -13.58
CA GLN A 315 25.59 -2.60 -14.76
C GLN A 315 26.59 -1.44 -14.94
N LEU A 316 26.64 -0.50 -13.98
CA LEU A 316 27.58 0.61 -13.99
C LEU A 316 28.94 0.18 -13.41
N SER A 317 30.04 0.49 -14.11
CA SER A 317 31.39 0.28 -13.60
C SER A 317 31.66 1.12 -12.35
N LEU A 318 32.69 0.75 -11.57
CA LEU A 318 33.16 1.55 -10.43
C LEU A 318 33.56 2.97 -10.86
N GLU A 319 34.13 3.11 -12.06
CA GLU A 319 34.47 4.41 -12.66
C GLU A 319 33.22 5.24 -12.97
N GLU A 320 32.18 4.66 -13.55
CA GLU A 320 30.91 5.36 -13.85
C GLU A 320 30.15 5.71 -12.55
N ARG A 321 30.33 4.94 -11.47
CA ARG A 321 29.84 5.28 -10.12
C ARG A 321 30.61 6.47 -9.51
N GLU A 322 31.94 6.44 -9.51
CA GLU A 322 32.76 7.56 -9.00
C GLU A 322 32.63 8.83 -9.87
N LYS A 323 32.44 8.67 -11.19
CA LYS A 323 32.12 9.77 -12.11
C LYS A 323 30.79 10.41 -11.73
N ARG A 324 29.70 9.64 -11.56
CA ARG A 324 28.39 10.18 -11.14
C ARG A 324 28.44 10.82 -9.75
N LYS A 325 29.22 10.26 -8.82
CA LYS A 325 29.50 10.85 -7.50
C LYS A 325 30.23 12.19 -7.63
N ARG A 326 31.21 12.30 -8.55
CA ARG A 326 31.92 13.55 -8.88
C ARG A 326 31.00 14.57 -9.55
N GLU A 327 30.18 14.17 -10.52
CA GLU A 327 29.14 15.00 -11.14
C GLU A 327 28.14 15.52 -10.09
N ASN A 328 27.77 14.70 -9.09
CA ASN A 328 26.90 15.11 -7.99
C ASN A 328 27.59 16.10 -7.02
N LEU A 329 28.90 15.96 -6.81
CA LEU A 329 29.73 16.91 -6.06
C LEU A 329 29.93 18.24 -6.81
N GLU A 330 30.19 18.19 -8.11
CA GLU A 330 30.28 19.37 -8.98
C GLU A 330 28.92 20.08 -9.10
N ARG A 331 27.81 19.32 -9.12
CA ARG A 331 26.46 19.87 -9.04
C ARG A 331 26.20 20.54 -7.69
N LYS A 332 26.55 19.90 -6.55
CA LYS A 332 26.54 20.57 -5.23
C LYS A 332 27.40 21.84 -5.22
N ALA A 333 28.56 21.85 -5.89
CA ALA A 333 29.44 23.02 -5.97
C ALA A 333 28.89 24.15 -6.86
N ARG A 334 28.07 23.84 -7.87
CA ARG A 334 27.35 24.83 -8.70
C ARG A 334 26.08 25.35 -8.00
N GLU A 335 25.35 24.49 -7.31
CA GLU A 335 24.14 24.84 -6.53
C GLU A 335 24.49 25.64 -5.27
N GLY A 336 25.65 25.38 -4.64
CA GLY A 336 26.17 26.04 -3.44
C GLY A 336 26.59 27.51 -3.57
N ARG A 337 26.11 28.24 -4.60
CA ARG A 337 26.21 29.71 -4.72
C ARG A 337 24.89 30.40 -5.04
N GLY A 338 23.75 29.74 -4.82
CA GLY A 338 22.46 30.39 -4.63
C GLY A 338 22.27 30.82 -3.18
N ASN A 339 21.73 32.01 -2.92
CA ASN A 339 21.37 32.44 -1.56
C ASN A 339 20.32 31.47 -0.98
N TYR A 340 20.61 30.88 0.19
CA TYR A 340 19.60 30.20 1.00
C TYR A 340 18.57 31.23 1.47
N SER A 341 17.39 31.23 0.86
CA SER A 341 16.20 31.89 1.39
C SER A 341 15.33 30.86 2.11
N ASP A 342 15.00 31.19 3.36
CA ASP A 342 14.26 30.36 4.32
C ASP A 342 12.77 30.25 3.94
N ASP A 343 12.48 29.52 2.86
CA ASP A 343 11.15 29.52 2.22
C ASP A 343 10.66 28.13 1.79
N SER A 344 11.42 27.04 1.97
CA SER A 344 11.01 25.67 1.56
C SER A 344 10.19 24.95 2.64
N LEU A 345 8.97 24.53 2.29
CA LEU A 345 8.09 23.75 3.18
C LEU A 345 8.78 22.46 3.68
N PHE A 346 9.42 21.72 2.77
CA PHE A 346 10.26 20.56 3.11
C PHE A 346 11.43 20.44 2.12
N SER A 347 12.43 19.65 2.49
CA SER A 347 13.68 19.46 1.74
C SER A 347 13.69 18.11 0.99
N PRO A 348 13.38 18.08 -0.31
CA PRO A 348 13.47 16.87 -1.14
C PRO A 348 14.91 16.61 -1.60
N LEU A 349 15.43 15.41 -1.30
CA LEU A 349 16.82 14.98 -1.55
C LEU A 349 16.85 13.73 -2.44
N THR A 350 17.69 13.74 -3.49
CA THR A 350 17.94 12.55 -4.30
C THR A 350 19.11 11.75 -3.71
N SER A 351 18.83 10.61 -3.08
CA SER A 351 19.86 9.67 -2.63
C SER A 351 19.33 8.25 -2.57
N TYR A 352 20.18 7.28 -2.87
CA TYR A 352 19.96 5.90 -2.40
C TYR A 352 20.30 5.85 -0.91
N VAL A 353 19.59 5.03 -0.14
CA VAL A 353 19.71 4.92 1.33
C VAL A 353 19.77 3.45 1.73
N THR A 354 20.72 3.15 2.61
CA THR A 354 20.97 1.86 3.26
C THR A 354 21.19 2.09 4.76
N ALA A 355 21.40 1.03 5.55
CA ALA A 355 21.65 1.18 6.99
C ALA A 355 22.96 1.95 7.31
N GLU A 356 23.93 1.86 6.41
CA GLU A 356 25.28 2.43 6.47
C GLU A 356 25.32 3.89 5.98
N THR A 357 24.18 4.45 5.56
CA THR A 357 24.12 5.81 5.00
C THR A 357 24.36 6.87 6.07
N GLU A 358 25.41 7.68 5.88
CA GLU A 358 25.71 8.80 6.77
C GLU A 358 24.79 10.00 6.51
N LEU A 359 23.68 10.06 7.25
CA LEU A 359 22.65 11.09 7.15
C LEU A 359 23.22 12.52 7.20
N LYS A 360 24.26 12.75 8.02
CA LYS A 360 24.97 14.06 8.15
C LYS A 360 25.69 14.52 6.87
N THR A 361 25.84 13.66 5.86
CA THR A 361 26.37 14.01 4.53
C THR A 361 25.28 14.42 3.52
N LEU A 362 24.01 14.09 3.84
CA LEU A 362 22.81 14.41 3.07
C LEU A 362 22.08 15.62 3.66
N ILE A 363 22.03 15.71 4.99
CA ILE A 363 21.38 16.75 5.80
C ILE A 363 22.48 17.40 6.65
N THR A 364 22.85 18.63 6.33
CA THR A 364 23.93 19.36 7.01
C THR A 364 23.54 19.87 8.41
N GLU A 365 22.25 20.16 8.56
CA GLU A 365 21.57 20.72 9.71
C GLU A 365 20.90 19.64 10.58
N LEU A 366 21.42 18.41 10.56
CA LEU A 366 20.78 17.25 11.19
C LEU A 366 20.79 17.34 12.72
N GLU A 367 19.60 17.47 13.29
CA GLU A 367 19.30 17.33 14.72
C GLU A 367 18.74 15.93 15.01
N ASP A 368 18.29 15.70 16.25
CA ASP A 368 17.49 14.54 16.60
C ASP A 368 16.16 14.53 15.81
N ALA A 369 15.76 13.37 15.30
CA ALA A 369 14.66 13.23 14.34
C ALA A 369 13.79 11.97 14.54
N VAL A 370 12.58 11.99 13.97
CA VAL A 370 11.79 10.77 13.69
C VAL A 370 12.11 10.26 12.30
N LEU A 371 12.38 8.96 12.16
CA LEU A 371 12.45 8.30 10.86
C LEU A 371 11.06 7.80 10.45
N VAL A 372 10.62 8.12 9.23
CA VAL A 372 9.38 7.59 8.65
C VAL A 372 9.67 6.95 7.29
N GLY A 373 8.88 5.95 6.92
CA GLY A 373 8.87 5.42 5.56
C GLY A 373 7.50 4.84 5.23
N LEU A 374 6.78 5.49 4.31
CA LEU A 374 5.43 5.09 3.88
C LEU A 374 5.50 4.26 2.58
N HIS A 375 5.16 2.97 2.68
CA HIS A 375 5.31 1.96 1.60
C HIS A 375 6.76 1.75 1.14
N THR A 376 7.68 1.58 2.10
CA THR A 376 9.09 1.26 1.83
C THR A 376 9.24 -0.07 1.09
N CYS A 377 9.65 -0.01 -0.19
CA CYS A 377 9.74 -1.18 -1.07
C CYS A 377 10.89 -2.12 -0.71
N GLY A 378 10.59 -3.42 -0.52
CA GLY A 378 11.60 -4.48 -0.41
C GLY A 378 12.64 -4.20 0.68
N ASP A 379 13.92 -4.25 0.32
CA ASP A 379 15.05 -4.06 1.24
C ASP A 379 15.19 -2.64 1.82
N LEU A 380 14.41 -1.66 1.35
CA LEU A 380 14.33 -0.35 2.02
C LEU A 380 13.69 -0.47 3.41
N ALA A 381 12.65 -1.29 3.59
CA ALA A 381 11.99 -1.49 4.89
C ALA A 381 12.94 -2.00 6.00
N PRO A 382 13.69 -3.11 5.84
CA PRO A 382 14.67 -3.54 6.83
C PRO A 382 15.85 -2.56 6.98
N SER A 383 16.23 -1.85 5.91
CA SER A 383 17.27 -0.81 5.98
C SER A 383 16.84 0.38 6.84
N THR A 384 15.58 0.82 6.74
CA THR A 384 14.97 1.83 7.62
C THR A 384 15.09 1.44 9.09
N LEU A 385 14.75 0.20 9.45
CA LEU A 385 14.81 -0.28 10.83
C LEU A 385 16.25 -0.47 11.35
N ARG A 386 17.19 -0.89 10.48
CA ARG A 386 18.63 -0.94 10.82
C ARG A 386 19.23 0.44 11.01
N MET A 387 18.88 1.40 10.14
CA MET A 387 19.32 2.79 10.25
C MET A 387 18.79 3.44 11.54
N PHE A 388 17.50 3.26 11.84
CA PHE A 388 16.89 3.68 13.12
C PHE A 388 17.70 3.17 14.32
N TRP A 389 18.04 1.88 14.35
CA TRP A 389 18.86 1.32 15.43
C TRP A 389 20.26 1.96 15.48
N ALA A 390 20.99 1.92 14.36
CA ALA A 390 22.41 2.28 14.30
C ALA A 390 22.71 3.79 14.47
N LYS A 391 21.79 4.69 14.11
CA LYS A 391 21.99 6.15 14.17
C LYS A 391 21.36 6.72 15.45
N GLN A 392 22.15 7.40 16.30
CA GLN A 392 21.69 7.84 17.63
C GLN A 392 20.76 9.05 17.59
N GLU A 393 20.88 9.87 16.53
CA GLU A 393 19.99 10.97 16.19
C GLU A 393 18.55 10.51 15.88
N LEU A 394 18.34 9.22 15.56
CA LEU A 394 17.01 8.70 15.24
C LEU A 394 16.31 8.21 16.50
N ARG A 395 15.41 9.05 17.02
CA ARG A 395 14.76 8.89 18.33
C ARG A 395 13.56 7.94 18.29
N ALA A 396 12.84 7.93 17.17
CA ALA A 396 11.74 7.01 16.89
C ALA A 396 11.68 6.64 15.41
N VAL A 397 10.99 5.55 15.09
CA VAL A 397 10.68 5.10 13.73
C VAL A 397 9.20 4.73 13.57
N CYS A 398 8.62 5.06 12.42
CA CYS A 398 7.36 4.50 11.94
C CYS A 398 7.52 4.04 10.48
N SER A 399 7.52 2.72 10.24
CA SER A 399 7.81 2.15 8.91
C SER A 399 6.68 1.23 8.45
N VAL A 400 6.05 1.59 7.32
CA VAL A 400 5.16 0.71 6.56
C VAL A 400 5.98 0.08 5.43
N GLY A 401 6.13 -1.24 5.46
CA GLY A 401 6.78 -2.00 4.39
C GLY A 401 5.84 -2.24 3.21
N CYS A 402 6.38 -2.37 2.00
CA CYS A 402 5.62 -2.90 0.87
C CYS A 402 6.48 -3.70 -0.12
N CYS A 403 5.84 -4.31 -1.12
CA CYS A 403 6.50 -5.02 -2.21
C CYS A 403 7.50 -6.09 -1.74
N TYR A 404 7.08 -6.96 -0.79
CA TYR A 404 7.94 -8.01 -0.22
C TYR A 404 8.60 -8.94 -1.27
N HIS A 405 8.07 -9.04 -2.47
CA HIS A 405 8.69 -9.75 -3.60
C HIS A 405 10.00 -9.13 -4.13
N LEU A 406 10.38 -7.95 -3.63
CA LEU A 406 11.66 -7.26 -3.83
C LEU A 406 12.56 -7.34 -2.58
N LEU A 407 12.12 -8.02 -1.52
CA LEU A 407 12.90 -8.28 -0.31
C LEU A 407 13.88 -9.43 -0.59
N SER A 408 15.17 -9.27 -0.32
CA SER A 408 16.17 -10.35 -0.43
C SER A 408 16.07 -11.31 0.77
N GLU A 409 16.48 -12.56 0.59
CA GLU A 409 16.45 -13.59 1.65
C GLU A 409 17.82 -14.25 1.85
N GLU A 410 18.22 -14.41 3.11
CA GLU A 410 19.53 -14.94 3.51
C GLU A 410 19.71 -16.43 3.20
N PHE A 411 18.61 -17.17 3.24
CA PHE A 411 18.57 -18.62 3.02
C PHE A 411 18.03 -18.98 1.63
N ASP A 412 18.04 -18.04 0.68
CA ASP A 412 17.66 -18.29 -0.71
C ASP A 412 18.74 -19.11 -1.43
N GLN A 413 18.34 -20.27 -1.94
CA GLN A 413 19.24 -21.20 -2.63
C GLN A 413 19.74 -20.65 -3.97
N ASP A 414 18.95 -19.80 -4.64
CA ASP A 414 19.34 -19.17 -5.90
C ASP A 414 20.24 -17.92 -5.70
N ARG A 415 20.45 -17.48 -4.44
CA ARG A 415 21.33 -16.37 -4.01
C ARG A 415 21.14 -15.00 -4.68
N GLN A 416 20.04 -14.79 -5.40
CA GLN A 416 19.77 -13.54 -6.13
C GLN A 416 19.17 -12.44 -5.24
N GLY A 417 19.98 -11.80 -4.39
CA GLY A 417 19.58 -10.55 -3.76
C GLY A 417 20.49 -9.94 -2.70
N CYS A 418 21.19 -10.73 -1.89
CA CYS A 418 21.97 -10.19 -0.77
C CYS A 418 23.23 -9.46 -1.26
N VAL A 419 23.24 -8.14 -1.12
CA VAL A 419 24.41 -7.29 -1.36
C VAL A 419 25.21 -7.18 -0.05
N ASP A 420 26.54 -7.24 -0.15
CA ASP A 420 27.50 -7.05 0.95
C ASP A 420 27.22 -7.88 2.24
N GLY A 421 26.52 -9.02 2.08
CA GLY A 421 26.14 -9.92 3.18
C GLY A 421 24.91 -9.50 3.98
N VAL A 422 24.26 -8.37 3.64
CA VAL A 422 23.11 -7.83 4.36
C VAL A 422 21.82 -8.11 3.60
N CYS A 423 21.09 -9.14 4.02
CA CYS A 423 19.84 -9.57 3.39
C CYS A 423 18.60 -8.86 3.98
N GLY A 424 17.48 -8.87 3.25
CA GLY A 424 16.22 -8.28 3.67
C GLY A 424 15.45 -9.07 4.73
N PHE A 425 15.52 -10.40 4.70
CA PHE A 425 14.87 -11.30 5.65
C PHE A 425 15.68 -12.59 5.86
N PRO A 426 15.68 -13.18 7.07
CA PRO A 426 15.18 -12.60 8.32
C PRO A 426 16.09 -11.49 8.87
N MET A 427 15.53 -10.59 9.68
CA MET A 427 16.29 -9.59 10.43
C MET A 427 16.65 -10.08 11.82
N SER A 428 15.68 -10.69 12.52
CA SER A 428 15.83 -11.13 13.90
C SER A 428 16.83 -12.29 14.02
N GLN A 429 17.64 -12.25 15.08
CA GLN A 429 18.54 -13.35 15.42
C GLN A 429 17.75 -14.63 15.68
N TYR A 430 16.53 -14.52 16.22
CA TYR A 430 15.63 -15.66 16.40
C TYR A 430 15.32 -16.38 15.07
N LEU A 431 14.89 -15.66 14.02
CA LEU A 431 14.56 -16.29 12.74
C LEU A 431 15.78 -16.66 11.90
N LYS A 432 16.91 -15.96 12.07
CA LYS A 432 18.22 -16.34 11.52
C LYS A 432 18.70 -17.68 12.07
N ALA A 433 18.66 -17.87 13.38
CA ALA A 433 19.06 -19.13 14.04
C ALA A 433 18.20 -20.33 13.60
N GLN A 434 16.95 -20.09 13.18
CA GLN A 434 16.06 -21.11 12.61
C GLN A 434 16.09 -21.21 11.07
N ALA A 435 17.10 -20.64 10.39
CA ALA A 435 17.30 -20.67 8.93
C ALA A 435 16.04 -20.33 8.10
N SER A 436 15.31 -19.29 8.50
CA SER A 436 13.93 -19.08 8.06
C SER A 436 13.82 -18.48 6.66
N PHE A 437 12.98 -19.08 5.81
CA PHE A 437 12.83 -18.74 4.39
C PHE A 437 11.35 -18.76 3.98
N CYS A 438 10.88 -17.72 3.27
CA CYS A 438 9.51 -17.63 2.76
C CYS A 438 9.43 -17.93 1.26
N GLY A 439 10.44 -17.59 0.46
CA GLY A 439 10.43 -17.81 -1.00
C GLY A 439 9.64 -16.76 -1.79
N ARG A 440 10.14 -16.45 -3.00
CA ARG A 440 9.76 -15.24 -3.73
C ARG A 440 8.27 -15.19 -4.11
N ASN A 441 7.66 -16.33 -4.43
CA ASN A 441 6.26 -16.40 -4.86
C ASN A 441 5.28 -16.23 -3.69
N ALA A 442 5.63 -16.73 -2.50
CA ALA A 442 4.91 -16.40 -1.26
C ALA A 442 4.99 -14.89 -0.95
N ARG A 443 6.17 -14.27 -1.10
CA ARG A 443 6.31 -12.81 -0.94
C ARG A 443 5.63 -11.97 -2.04
N MET A 444 5.31 -12.56 -3.20
CA MET A 444 4.44 -11.91 -4.20
C MET A 444 2.98 -11.88 -3.75
N SER A 445 2.51 -12.93 -3.09
CA SER A 445 1.13 -13.02 -2.57
C SER A 445 0.93 -12.23 -1.28
N ALA A 446 1.95 -12.07 -0.44
CA ALA A 446 1.86 -11.48 0.91
C ALA A 446 1.12 -10.12 1.05
N CYS A 447 1.03 -9.28 0.01
CA CYS A 447 0.24 -8.03 0.05
C CYS A 447 -1.21 -8.16 -0.49
N LEU A 448 -1.76 -9.38 -0.62
CA LEU A 448 -3.14 -9.62 -1.05
C LEU A 448 -4.05 -9.68 0.19
N ALA A 449 -4.91 -8.67 0.36
CA ALA A 449 -5.96 -8.68 1.37
C ALA A 449 -7.24 -9.34 0.83
N LEU A 450 -7.84 -10.24 1.60
CA LEU A 450 -9.06 -10.96 1.21
C LEU A 450 -10.25 -10.01 1.11
N GLU A 451 -10.33 -9.06 2.06
CA GLU A 451 -11.35 -8.04 2.19
C GLU A 451 -11.43 -7.17 0.93
N ARG A 452 -10.28 -6.78 0.38
CA ARG A 452 -10.18 -6.05 -0.88
C ARG A 452 -10.59 -6.89 -2.09
N VAL A 453 -10.23 -8.18 -2.11
CA VAL A 453 -10.60 -9.08 -3.22
C VAL A 453 -12.11 -9.33 -3.23
N SER A 454 -12.73 -9.53 -2.06
CA SER A 454 -14.18 -9.65 -1.90
C SER A 454 -14.93 -8.37 -2.27
N ALA A 455 -14.47 -7.20 -1.80
CA ALA A 455 -15.08 -5.91 -2.13
C ALA A 455 -14.89 -5.49 -3.60
N GLY A 456 -13.79 -5.94 -4.23
CA GLY A 456 -13.41 -5.54 -5.59
C GLY A 456 -13.88 -6.46 -6.72
N GLY A 457 -14.84 -7.35 -6.48
CA GLY A 457 -15.37 -8.26 -7.51
C GLY A 457 -14.48 -9.46 -7.85
N GLY A 458 -13.53 -9.82 -6.99
CA GLY A 458 -12.69 -11.01 -7.13
C GLY A 458 -11.29 -10.75 -7.72
N LEU A 459 -10.74 -11.76 -8.39
CA LEU A 459 -9.41 -11.73 -9.00
C LEU A 459 -9.51 -11.63 -10.53
N PRO A 460 -8.62 -10.90 -11.23
CA PRO A 460 -8.62 -10.78 -12.70
C PRO A 460 -8.05 -12.03 -13.39
N MET A 461 -8.75 -13.16 -13.22
CA MET A 461 -8.24 -14.50 -13.50
C MET A 461 -8.03 -14.80 -14.99
N GLU A 462 -8.79 -14.20 -15.91
CA GLU A 462 -8.64 -14.46 -17.35
C GLU A 462 -7.23 -14.12 -17.87
N SER A 463 -6.64 -13.04 -17.37
CA SER A 463 -5.26 -12.64 -17.69
C SER A 463 -4.19 -13.64 -17.22
N LEU A 464 -4.48 -14.39 -16.17
CA LEU A 464 -3.65 -15.46 -15.63
C LEU A 464 -3.91 -16.78 -16.37
N PHE A 465 -5.18 -17.06 -16.71
CA PHE A 465 -5.60 -18.20 -17.53
C PHE A 465 -4.89 -18.18 -18.88
N TYR A 466 -4.97 -17.07 -19.61
CA TYR A 466 -4.33 -16.90 -20.91
C TYR A 466 -2.82 -17.15 -20.84
N ARG A 467 -2.17 -16.71 -19.75
CA ARG A 467 -0.74 -16.93 -19.53
C ARG A 467 -0.40 -18.38 -19.16
N ALA A 468 -1.23 -19.04 -18.35
CA ALA A 468 -1.04 -20.44 -17.97
C ALA A 468 -1.26 -21.38 -19.17
N VAL A 469 -2.29 -21.15 -20.00
CA VAL A 469 -2.52 -21.94 -21.22
C VAL A 469 -1.44 -21.67 -22.28
N LEU A 470 -0.98 -20.42 -22.44
CA LEU A 470 0.20 -20.11 -23.25
C LEU A 470 1.44 -20.91 -22.80
N HIS A 471 1.67 -21.08 -21.50
CA HIS A 471 2.79 -21.88 -20.99
C HIS A 471 2.68 -23.37 -21.37
N VAL A 472 1.45 -23.91 -21.46
CA VAL A 472 1.22 -25.25 -22.04
C VAL A 472 1.61 -25.26 -23.53
N ILE A 473 1.18 -24.29 -24.32
CA ILE A 473 1.53 -24.19 -25.75
C ILE A 473 3.05 -24.08 -25.96
N LEU A 474 3.74 -23.28 -25.14
CA LEU A 474 5.20 -23.10 -25.19
C LEU A 474 5.97 -24.39 -24.85
N ARG A 475 5.48 -25.17 -23.88
CA ARG A 475 5.99 -26.51 -23.59
C ARG A 475 5.74 -27.47 -24.76
N ASP A 476 4.49 -27.59 -25.18
CA ASP A 476 4.04 -28.64 -26.09
C ASP A 476 4.59 -28.47 -27.53
N HIS A 477 4.95 -27.24 -27.94
CA HIS A 477 5.33 -26.93 -29.34
C HIS A 477 6.64 -26.18 -29.54
N TYR A 478 7.27 -25.59 -28.51
CA TYR A 478 8.44 -24.71 -28.69
C TYR A 478 9.64 -25.07 -27.81
N ASP A 479 9.55 -26.14 -27.02
CA ASP A 479 10.57 -26.56 -26.01
C ASP A 479 11.00 -25.42 -25.05
N SER A 480 10.19 -24.36 -24.96
CA SER A 480 10.59 -23.06 -24.40
C SER A 480 10.11 -22.91 -22.95
N PHE A 481 10.63 -23.77 -22.08
CA PHE A 481 10.30 -23.79 -20.64
C PHE A 481 10.83 -22.56 -19.88
N LYS A 482 11.86 -21.89 -20.40
CA LYS A 482 12.49 -20.70 -19.83
C LYS A 482 12.99 -19.77 -20.93
N SER A 483 12.16 -18.81 -21.33
CA SER A 483 12.65 -17.67 -22.13
C SER A 483 13.16 -16.57 -21.19
N GLU A 484 14.29 -15.95 -21.54
CA GLU A 484 14.76 -14.72 -20.88
C GLU A 484 13.82 -13.53 -21.17
N LYS A 485 13.07 -13.60 -22.28
CA LYS A 485 12.13 -12.58 -22.72
C LYS A 485 10.82 -12.68 -21.93
N ARG A 486 10.32 -11.54 -21.45
CA ARG A 486 9.09 -11.47 -20.63
C ARG A 486 7.90 -10.98 -21.45
N VAL A 487 6.88 -11.84 -21.59
CA VAL A 487 5.58 -11.48 -22.23
C VAL A 487 5.01 -10.18 -21.65
N GLY A 488 5.00 -10.02 -20.32
CA GLY A 488 4.50 -8.80 -19.67
C GLY A 488 3.02 -8.54 -19.96
N ASN A 489 2.61 -7.27 -19.99
CA ASN A 489 1.21 -6.90 -20.26
C ASN A 489 0.89 -6.90 -21.77
N VAL A 490 0.75 -8.11 -22.34
CA VAL A 490 0.12 -8.34 -23.65
C VAL A 490 -1.41 -8.39 -23.53
N TYR A 491 -1.93 -8.79 -22.36
CA TYR A 491 -3.36 -9.03 -22.13
C TYR A 491 -4.22 -7.81 -22.44
N SER A 492 -3.89 -6.63 -21.90
CA SER A 492 -4.67 -5.39 -22.12
C SER A 492 -4.56 -4.81 -23.55
N LYS A 493 -4.08 -5.59 -24.51
CA LYS A 493 -3.94 -5.24 -25.94
C LYS A 493 -4.43 -6.36 -26.86
N ALA A 494 -4.91 -7.48 -26.33
CA ALA A 494 -5.41 -8.61 -27.10
C ALA A 494 -6.95 -8.55 -27.19
N SER A 495 -7.51 -8.89 -28.36
CA SER A 495 -8.96 -8.99 -28.54
C SER A 495 -9.52 -10.40 -28.31
N SER A 496 -8.66 -11.42 -28.25
CA SER A 496 -9.01 -12.83 -28.01
C SER A 496 -7.82 -13.61 -27.47
N PHE A 497 -8.04 -14.86 -27.04
CA PHE A 497 -6.96 -15.77 -26.68
C PHE A 497 -5.99 -16.03 -27.84
N VAL A 498 -6.50 -16.17 -29.06
CA VAL A 498 -5.68 -16.37 -30.27
C VAL A 498 -4.76 -15.17 -30.50
N ASP A 499 -5.31 -13.95 -30.47
CA ASP A 499 -4.53 -12.71 -30.62
C ASP A 499 -3.51 -12.53 -29.48
N TYR A 500 -3.87 -12.91 -28.25
CA TYR A 500 -2.95 -12.93 -27.11
C TYR A 500 -1.75 -13.86 -27.36
N VAL A 501 -1.99 -15.10 -27.80
CA VAL A 501 -0.92 -16.08 -28.07
C VAL A 501 -0.04 -15.60 -29.22
N ARG A 502 -0.61 -15.14 -30.33
CA ARG A 502 0.14 -14.59 -31.47
C ARG A 502 1.02 -13.40 -31.04
N ARG A 503 0.47 -12.44 -30.28
CA ARG A 503 1.25 -11.31 -29.71
C ARG A 503 2.33 -11.74 -28.73
N ALA A 504 2.08 -12.78 -27.93
CA ALA A 504 3.04 -13.30 -26.97
C ALA A 504 4.21 -14.01 -27.66
N LEU A 505 3.94 -14.87 -28.66
CA LEU A 505 4.95 -15.56 -29.46
C LEU A 505 5.89 -14.56 -30.17
N ARG A 506 5.32 -13.56 -30.88
CA ARG A 506 6.11 -12.48 -31.50
C ARG A 506 7.00 -11.70 -30.53
N LYS A 507 6.60 -11.60 -29.25
CA LYS A 507 7.37 -10.92 -28.20
C LYS A 507 8.41 -11.83 -27.50
N LEU A 508 8.30 -13.13 -27.67
CA LEU A 508 9.29 -14.13 -27.25
C LEU A 508 10.29 -14.47 -28.37
N ASP A 509 10.15 -13.84 -29.54
CA ASP A 509 10.85 -14.14 -30.80
C ASP A 509 10.63 -15.59 -31.26
N LEU A 510 9.42 -16.11 -31.03
CA LEU A 510 9.00 -17.44 -31.46
C LEU A 510 8.10 -17.33 -32.70
N ASP A 511 8.20 -18.32 -33.59
CA ASP A 511 7.40 -18.45 -34.81
C ASP A 511 5.90 -18.46 -34.48
N ASP A 512 5.22 -17.34 -34.77
CA ASP A 512 3.79 -17.19 -34.57
C ASP A 512 2.96 -17.64 -35.77
N THR A 513 3.53 -18.43 -36.69
CA THR A 513 2.84 -19.10 -37.82
C THR A 513 2.74 -20.62 -37.66
N LYS A 514 3.60 -21.24 -36.82
CA LYS A 514 3.70 -22.70 -36.61
C LYS A 514 2.39 -23.44 -36.30
N LEU A 515 1.45 -22.78 -35.64
CA LEU A 515 0.13 -23.33 -35.25
C LEU A 515 -0.98 -22.60 -36.02
N SER A 516 -2.10 -23.27 -36.33
CA SER A 516 -3.29 -22.57 -36.84
C SER A 516 -4.05 -21.86 -35.71
N ASP A 517 -4.94 -20.92 -36.06
CA ASP A 517 -5.80 -20.26 -35.08
C ASP A 517 -6.75 -21.27 -34.40
N SER A 518 -7.14 -22.33 -35.12
CA SER A 518 -7.96 -23.42 -34.59
C SER A 518 -7.19 -24.28 -33.58
N ASP A 519 -5.91 -24.57 -33.82
CA ASP A 519 -5.07 -25.30 -32.86
C ASP A 519 -4.95 -24.51 -31.55
N ILE A 520 -4.64 -23.21 -31.65
CA ILE A 520 -4.53 -22.31 -30.49
C ILE A 520 -5.86 -22.24 -29.74
N GLN A 521 -6.98 -22.05 -30.44
CA GLN A 521 -8.30 -22.00 -29.83
C GLN A 521 -8.68 -23.31 -29.12
N SER A 522 -8.27 -24.47 -29.65
CA SER A 522 -8.51 -25.78 -29.00
C SER A 522 -7.83 -25.91 -27.62
N TYR A 523 -6.72 -25.20 -27.38
CA TYR A 523 -6.10 -25.13 -26.05
C TYR A 523 -6.94 -24.31 -25.06
N HIS A 524 -7.54 -23.20 -25.51
CA HIS A 524 -8.45 -22.41 -24.68
C HIS A 524 -9.65 -23.26 -24.24
N GLU A 525 -10.30 -23.93 -25.19
CA GLU A 525 -11.47 -24.78 -24.95
C GLU A 525 -11.15 -25.98 -24.06
N ARG A 526 -9.99 -26.62 -24.23
CA ARG A 526 -9.54 -27.74 -23.40
C ARG A 526 -9.33 -27.38 -21.93
N TYR A 527 -8.84 -26.17 -21.64
CA TYR A 527 -8.52 -25.75 -20.27
C TYR A 527 -9.59 -24.87 -19.62
N SER A 528 -10.53 -24.30 -20.38
CA SER A 528 -11.61 -23.44 -19.87
C SER A 528 -12.46 -24.12 -18.77
N PRO A 529 -12.86 -25.41 -18.87
CA PRO A 529 -13.55 -26.11 -17.78
C PRO A 529 -12.76 -26.18 -16.46
N ARG A 530 -11.42 -26.10 -16.51
CA ARG A 530 -10.53 -26.10 -15.34
C ARG A 530 -10.28 -24.69 -14.76
N MET A 531 -11.00 -23.66 -15.25
CA MET A 531 -10.90 -22.30 -14.72
C MET A 531 -11.20 -22.26 -13.21
N ASN A 532 -12.26 -22.93 -12.75
CA ASN A 532 -12.67 -22.95 -11.34
C ASN A 532 -11.54 -23.41 -10.40
N GLU A 533 -10.79 -24.44 -10.79
CA GLU A 533 -9.61 -24.91 -10.06
C GLU A 533 -8.57 -23.79 -9.88
N MET A 534 -8.31 -23.04 -10.96
CA MET A 534 -7.35 -21.94 -10.92
C MET A 534 -7.87 -20.75 -10.08
N VAL A 535 -9.17 -20.43 -10.12
CA VAL A 535 -9.78 -19.40 -9.25
C VAL A 535 -9.67 -19.81 -7.79
N ALA A 536 -10.14 -21.00 -7.45
CA ALA A 536 -10.07 -21.57 -6.10
C ALA A 536 -8.63 -21.57 -5.57
N PHE A 537 -7.68 -22.07 -6.37
CA PHE A 537 -6.27 -22.13 -5.99
C PHE A 537 -5.65 -20.75 -5.70
N ASN A 538 -5.96 -19.73 -6.51
CA ASN A 538 -5.43 -18.39 -6.25
C ASN A 538 -6.14 -17.71 -5.07
N MET A 539 -7.40 -18.06 -4.77
CA MET A 539 -8.08 -17.62 -3.55
C MET A 539 -7.44 -18.21 -2.28
N LEU A 540 -6.99 -19.47 -2.30
CA LEU A 540 -6.17 -20.04 -1.21
C LEU A 540 -4.88 -19.23 -0.98
N LYS A 541 -4.26 -18.73 -2.05
CA LYS A 541 -3.05 -17.87 -1.94
C LYS A 541 -3.34 -16.49 -1.36
N VAL A 542 -4.55 -15.96 -1.54
CA VAL A 542 -5.03 -14.74 -0.85
C VAL A 542 -5.25 -15.01 0.63
N ILE A 543 -5.86 -16.15 0.99
CA ILE A 543 -6.10 -16.55 2.40
C ILE A 543 -4.79 -16.74 3.17
N LEU A 544 -3.74 -17.27 2.52
CA LEU A 544 -2.42 -17.47 3.12
C LEU A 544 -1.57 -16.18 3.18
N ALA A 545 -1.91 -15.13 2.43
CA ALA A 545 -1.08 -13.93 2.31
C ALA A 545 -0.89 -13.18 3.65
N PRO A 546 -1.92 -12.90 4.46
CA PRO A 546 -1.76 -12.25 5.77
C PRO A 546 -0.91 -13.04 6.78
N CYS A 547 -0.76 -14.36 6.62
CA CYS A 547 0.14 -15.18 7.45
C CYS A 547 1.62 -14.98 7.04
N ILE A 548 1.88 -14.81 5.73
CA ILE A 548 3.22 -14.59 5.19
C ILE A 548 3.70 -13.16 5.50
N GLU A 549 2.83 -12.15 5.32
CA GLU A 549 3.08 -10.80 5.81
C GLU A 549 3.26 -10.80 7.34
N GLY A 550 2.41 -11.54 8.07
CA GLY A 550 2.52 -11.68 9.52
C GLY A 550 3.89 -12.20 9.99
N LEU A 551 4.46 -13.22 9.34
CA LEU A 551 5.80 -13.71 9.65
C LEU A 551 6.90 -12.64 9.40
N ILE A 552 6.78 -11.85 8.33
CA ILE A 552 7.72 -10.77 8.00
C ILE A 552 7.59 -9.62 9.01
N LEU A 553 6.38 -9.27 9.44
CA LEU A 553 6.15 -8.22 10.44
C LEU A 553 6.60 -8.64 11.85
N LEU A 554 6.32 -9.88 12.25
CA LEU A 554 6.81 -10.45 13.50
C LEU A 554 8.35 -10.49 13.57
N ASP A 555 9.03 -10.82 12.45
CA ASP A 555 10.49 -10.74 12.34
C ASP A 555 11.00 -9.32 12.64
N ARG A 556 10.28 -8.29 12.18
CA ARG A 556 10.66 -6.88 12.39
C ARG A 556 10.45 -6.47 13.85
N LEU A 557 9.33 -6.89 14.44
CA LEU A 557 9.03 -6.67 15.86
C LEU A 557 10.04 -7.39 16.76
N CYS A 558 10.39 -8.64 16.44
CA CYS A 558 11.39 -9.42 17.17
C CYS A 558 12.76 -8.77 17.05
N TYR A 559 13.18 -8.36 15.84
CA TYR A 559 14.43 -7.61 15.64
C TYR A 559 14.48 -6.35 16.50
N LEU A 560 13.41 -5.53 16.55
CA LEU A 560 13.40 -4.33 17.39
C LEU A 560 13.45 -4.65 18.89
N LYS A 561 12.82 -5.74 19.35
CA LYS A 561 12.86 -6.20 20.74
C LYS A 561 14.16 -6.93 21.13
N GLU A 562 15.00 -7.27 20.16
CA GLU A 562 16.37 -7.77 20.36
C GLU A 562 17.40 -6.63 20.57
N GLN A 563 16.99 -5.34 20.54
CA GLN A 563 17.92 -4.20 20.63
C GLN A 563 17.88 -3.50 22.01
N ASP A 564 19.02 -3.42 22.68
CA ASP A 564 19.15 -2.88 24.04
C ASP A 564 18.69 -1.41 24.22
N ASN A 565 18.68 -0.61 23.14
CA ASN A 565 18.30 0.81 23.15
C ASN A 565 16.94 1.07 22.47
N VAL A 566 15.99 0.13 22.55
CA VAL A 566 14.62 0.29 22.05
C VAL A 566 13.62 0.11 23.19
N SER A 567 13.25 1.23 23.81
CA SER A 567 12.36 1.33 24.97
C SER A 567 10.93 0.84 24.72
N HIS A 568 10.44 0.98 23.49
CA HIS A 568 9.10 0.58 23.06
C HIS A 568 9.14 0.12 21.60
N SER A 569 8.38 -0.93 21.28
CA SER A 569 8.20 -1.37 19.90
C SER A 569 6.88 -2.13 19.70
N ALA A 570 6.17 -1.81 18.62
CA ALA A 570 4.84 -2.35 18.33
C ALA A 570 4.63 -2.59 16.84
N LEU A 571 3.73 -3.52 16.53
CA LEU A 571 3.02 -3.55 15.24
C LEU A 571 1.71 -2.80 15.42
N VAL A 572 1.36 -1.94 14.47
CA VAL A 572 0.19 -1.06 14.54
C VAL A 572 -0.60 -1.16 13.25
N GLN A 573 -1.91 -1.37 13.33
CA GLN A 573 -2.77 -1.28 12.16
C GLN A 573 -3.08 0.20 11.89
N LEU A 574 -2.29 0.79 11.00
CA LEU A 574 -2.29 2.22 10.68
C LEU A 574 -3.39 2.60 9.65
N PHE A 575 -3.79 1.66 8.80
CA PHE A 575 -4.80 1.90 7.74
C PHE A 575 -5.97 0.89 7.80
N ASP A 576 -7.08 1.28 7.17
CA ASP A 576 -8.13 0.35 6.80
C ASP A 576 -7.63 -0.62 5.68
N PRO A 577 -7.80 -1.95 5.81
CA PRO A 577 -7.23 -2.92 4.88
C PRO A 577 -7.94 -2.95 3.51
N VAL A 578 -9.20 -2.48 3.43
CA VAL A 578 -9.93 -2.36 2.16
C VAL A 578 -9.37 -1.17 1.37
N GLN A 579 -9.16 -0.02 2.03
CA GLN A 579 -8.61 1.22 1.44
C GLN A 579 -7.10 1.14 1.16
N SER A 580 -6.30 0.58 2.06
CA SER A 580 -4.89 0.26 1.81
C SER A 580 -4.45 -1.05 2.46
N PRO A 581 -4.27 -2.13 1.67
CA PRO A 581 -4.00 -3.48 2.19
C PRO A 581 -2.57 -3.68 2.72
N ARG A 582 -1.70 -2.66 2.67
CA ARG A 582 -0.43 -2.65 3.43
C ARG A 582 -0.64 -1.78 4.66
N CYS A 583 -1.52 -2.25 5.54
CA CYS A 583 -2.06 -1.47 6.66
C CYS A 583 -1.20 -1.46 7.92
N TYR A 584 -0.19 -2.33 8.02
CA TYR A 584 0.63 -2.46 9.23
C TYR A 584 1.88 -1.59 9.19
N ALA A 585 2.09 -0.84 10.26
CA ALA A 585 3.32 -0.13 10.55
C ALA A 585 4.13 -0.85 11.64
N VAL A 586 5.44 -0.88 11.48
CA VAL A 586 6.40 -1.20 12.54
C VAL A 586 6.79 0.11 13.22
N VAL A 587 6.49 0.23 14.51
CA VAL A 587 6.82 1.41 15.34
C VAL A 587 7.90 1.04 16.35
N GLY A 588 8.87 1.92 16.55
CA GLY A 588 9.93 1.77 17.55
C GLY A 588 10.37 3.10 18.14
N ILE A 589 10.74 3.12 19.41
CA ILE A 589 11.17 4.33 20.14
C ILE A 589 12.38 3.99 21.01
N LYS A 590 13.43 4.84 21.01
CA LYS A 590 14.63 4.66 21.84
C LYS A 590 14.45 5.14 23.27
N GLU A 591 15.31 4.69 24.18
CA GLU A 591 15.37 5.30 25.51
C GLU A 591 15.87 6.75 25.41
N SER A 592 15.22 7.66 26.14
CA SER A 592 15.67 9.04 26.28
C SER A 592 16.99 9.08 27.03
N THR A 593 18.08 9.36 26.30
CA THR A 593 19.37 9.71 26.88
C THR A 593 19.22 11.01 27.69
N VAL A 594 19.35 10.88 29.00
CA VAL A 594 19.23 11.97 30.01
C VAL A 594 20.50 12.80 30.06
#